data_AF-A0A935J513-F1
#
_entry.id   AF-A0A935J513-F1
#
_cell.length_a   1.000
_cell.length_b   1.000
_cell.length_c   1.000
_cell.angle_alpha   90.00
_cell.angle_beta   90.00
_cell.angle_gamma   90.00
#
_symmetry.space_group_name_H-M   'P 1'
#
loop_
_entity.id
_entity.type
_entity.pdbx_description
1 polymer ?
#
loop_
_entity_poly.entity_id
_entity_poly.type
_entity_poly.pdbx_seq_one_letter_code
_entity_poly.pdbx_strand_id
1 'polypeptide(L)'
;MNIITSRPQTINFTYIVKIFFAMIFAAVCFLSIKATADLVDEFDIFPIWFIPSFGFVVFVLNAICFYLLLQIWKIESNPKLLSGKQSLFLWLLMSLSFICTTAVHSFYPFRLNTPSILPSVDAIMKINYGVAILRFLVSVALAGIYIFTKMKSPAMIGLMTMALFILIPNDNCSNPFNYWWIETIGASPLMYAPNLYAALFVTCGLYGIHSRIVTLLVMCVCGGCLILGIGHQLRIIW
;
A
#
# COMPACT_ATOMS: atom_id res chain seq x y z
N MET A 1 35.37 -17.33 39.51
CA MET A 1 34.57 -17.98 38.45
C MET A 1 33.87 -16.85 37.68
N ASN A 2 34.39 -16.45 36.51
CA ASN A 2 33.78 -15.38 35.73
C ASN A 2 32.59 -15.95 34.94
N ILE A 3 31.38 -15.58 35.35
CA ILE A 3 30.17 -15.89 34.59
C ILE A 3 30.20 -14.96 33.36
N ILE A 4 30.65 -15.50 32.23
CA ILE A 4 30.48 -14.86 30.93
C ILE A 4 28.98 -14.93 30.63
N THR A 5 28.25 -13.87 30.99
CA THR A 5 26.88 -13.69 30.53
C THR A 5 26.95 -13.38 29.03
N SER A 6 26.67 -14.38 28.20
CA SER A 6 26.46 -14.17 26.77
C SER A 6 25.36 -13.12 26.63
N ARG A 7 25.69 -11.94 26.08
CA ARG A 7 24.67 -10.93 25.81
C ARG A 7 23.56 -11.58 24.97
N PRO A 8 22.29 -11.45 25.35
CA PRO A 8 21.20 -11.98 24.56
C PRO A 8 21.31 -11.42 23.15
N GLN A 9 21.24 -12.30 22.15
CA GLN A 9 21.20 -11.89 20.74
C GLN A 9 20.03 -10.93 20.55
N THR A 10 20.33 -9.65 20.35
CA THR A 10 19.30 -8.64 20.08
C THR A 10 18.71 -8.90 18.71
N ILE A 11 17.38 -9.04 18.63
CA ILE A 11 16.65 -9.24 17.38
C ILE A 11 17.03 -8.13 16.40
N ASN A 12 17.54 -8.51 15.23
CA ASN A 12 17.88 -7.56 14.17
C ASN A 12 16.60 -7.14 13.42
N PHE A 13 15.89 -6.16 13.97
CA PHE A 13 14.65 -5.64 13.38
C PHE A 13 14.85 -5.12 11.96
N THR A 14 16.04 -4.57 11.63
CA THR A 14 16.33 -4.08 10.29
C THR A 14 16.34 -5.22 9.27
N TYR A 15 16.90 -6.38 9.63
CA TYR A 15 16.86 -7.56 8.76
C TYR A 15 15.42 -8.05 8.51
N ILE A 16 14.58 -8.05 9.55
CA ILE A 16 13.15 -8.39 9.43
C ILE A 16 12.45 -7.43 8.45
N VAL A 17 12.69 -6.13 8.57
CA VAL A 17 12.11 -5.15 7.64
C VAL A 17 12.61 -5.34 6.21
N LYS A 18 13.90 -5.68 6.00
CA LYS A 18 14.44 -6.00 4.66
C LYS A 18 13.67 -7.17 4.01
N ILE A 19 13.44 -8.24 4.76
CA ILE A 19 12.68 -9.41 4.28
C ILE A 19 11.25 -9.00 3.93
N PHE A 20 10.54 -8.33 4.86
CA PHE A 20 9.17 -7.91 4.59
C PHE A 20 9.08 -6.97 3.39
N PHE A 21 10.01 -6.02 3.27
CA PHE A 21 10.07 -5.10 2.15
C PHE A 21 10.24 -5.85 0.83
N ALA A 22 11.13 -6.85 0.78
CA ALA A 22 11.32 -7.69 -0.41
C ALA A 22 10.06 -8.50 -0.75
N MET A 23 9.37 -9.06 0.25
CA MET A 23 8.11 -9.77 0.06
C MET A 23 7.00 -8.87 -0.50
N ILE A 24 6.82 -7.69 0.10
CA ILE A 24 5.82 -6.70 -0.35
C ILE A 24 6.15 -6.21 -1.75
N PHE A 25 7.44 -5.98 -2.05
CA PHE A 25 7.91 -5.63 -3.39
C PHE A 25 7.57 -6.73 -4.41
N ALA A 26 7.90 -7.99 -4.11
CA ALA A 26 7.57 -9.10 -5.00
C ALA A 26 6.04 -9.21 -5.23
N ALA A 27 5.25 -9.05 -4.18
CA ALA A 27 3.79 -9.04 -4.27
C ALA A 27 3.30 -7.89 -5.16
N VAL A 28 3.71 -6.64 -4.92
CA VAL A 28 3.21 -5.51 -5.71
C VAL A 28 3.66 -5.58 -7.17
N CYS A 29 4.86 -6.09 -7.46
CA CYS A 29 5.31 -6.34 -8.82
C CYS A 29 4.43 -7.38 -9.52
N PHE A 30 4.23 -8.54 -8.88
CA PHE A 30 3.38 -9.60 -9.44
C PHE A 30 1.98 -9.10 -9.73
N LEU A 31 1.36 -8.40 -8.77
CA LEU A 31 0.03 -7.82 -8.92
C LEU A 31 -0.04 -6.82 -10.07
N SER A 32 0.88 -5.85 -10.10
CA SER A 32 0.84 -4.78 -11.11
C SER A 32 1.13 -5.30 -12.52
N ILE A 33 2.06 -6.26 -12.66
CA ILE A 33 2.35 -6.90 -13.94
C ILE A 33 1.15 -7.72 -14.41
N LYS A 34 0.54 -8.52 -13.52
CA LYS A 34 -0.64 -9.31 -13.87
C LYS A 34 -1.80 -8.40 -14.29
N ALA A 35 -2.07 -7.30 -13.59
CA ALA A 35 -3.07 -6.33 -14.02
C ALA A 35 -2.77 -5.72 -15.39
N THR A 36 -1.50 -5.44 -15.68
CA THR A 36 -1.11 -4.94 -17.00
C THR A 36 -1.35 -5.99 -18.08
N ALA A 37 -1.04 -7.26 -17.80
CA ALA A 37 -1.30 -8.37 -18.72
C ALA A 37 -2.81 -8.56 -18.97
N ASP A 38 -3.62 -8.52 -17.92
CA ASP A 38 -5.08 -8.68 -18.02
C ASP A 38 -5.73 -7.54 -18.81
N LEU A 39 -5.13 -6.35 -18.77
CA LEU A 39 -5.57 -5.21 -19.57
C LEU A 39 -5.29 -5.39 -21.07
N VAL A 40 -4.26 -6.17 -21.45
CA VAL A 40 -3.92 -6.38 -22.87
C VAL A 40 -5.02 -7.15 -23.59
N ASP A 41 -5.65 -8.11 -22.92
CA ASP A 41 -6.74 -8.90 -23.48
C ASP A 41 -8.03 -8.07 -23.70
N GLU A 42 -8.12 -6.90 -23.08
CA GLU A 42 -9.26 -5.97 -23.16
C GLU A 42 -8.94 -4.71 -23.99
N PHE A 43 -7.99 -4.80 -24.93
CA PHE A 43 -7.51 -3.66 -25.71
C PHE A 43 -8.60 -2.89 -26.45
N ASP A 44 -9.65 -3.59 -26.88
CA ASP A 44 -10.76 -3.01 -27.64
C ASP A 44 -11.73 -2.18 -26.78
N ILE A 45 -11.67 -2.29 -25.45
CA ILE A 45 -12.53 -1.56 -24.51
C ILE A 45 -11.97 -0.17 -24.17
N PHE A 46 -10.64 -0.03 -24.18
CA PHE A 46 -9.97 1.19 -23.74
C PHE A 46 -9.49 2.06 -24.90
N PRO A 47 -9.29 3.38 -24.68
CA PRO A 47 -8.57 4.20 -25.64
C PRO A 47 -7.19 3.61 -25.94
N ILE A 48 -6.75 3.67 -27.20
CA ILE A 48 -5.50 3.07 -27.69
C ILE A 48 -4.24 3.48 -26.91
N TRP A 49 -4.27 4.64 -26.26
CA TRP A 49 -3.17 5.17 -25.45
C TRP A 49 -3.16 4.68 -24.01
N PHE A 50 -4.29 4.16 -23.48
CA PHE A 50 -4.47 3.87 -22.07
C PHE A 50 -3.60 2.70 -21.60
N ILE A 51 -3.69 1.54 -22.24
CA ILE A 51 -2.96 0.33 -21.83
C ILE A 51 -1.44 0.53 -21.94
N PRO A 52 -0.88 1.10 -23.03
CA PRO A 52 0.55 1.42 -23.08
C PRO A 52 0.98 2.39 -21.98
N SER A 53 0.16 3.40 -21.69
CA SER A 53 0.46 4.38 -20.62
C SER A 53 0.42 3.73 -19.23
N PHE A 54 -0.58 2.89 -18.97
CA PHE A 54 -0.71 2.15 -17.72
C PHE A 54 0.49 1.22 -17.50
N GLY A 55 0.82 0.40 -18.51
CA GLY A 55 1.97 -0.49 -18.45
C GLY A 55 3.30 0.26 -18.26
N PHE A 56 3.48 1.41 -18.92
CA PHE A 56 4.65 2.26 -18.71
C PHE A 56 4.73 2.80 -17.27
N VAL A 57 3.62 3.29 -16.72
CA VAL A 57 3.56 3.77 -15.33
C VAL A 57 3.88 2.65 -14.34
N VAL A 58 3.30 1.45 -14.55
CA VAL A 58 3.61 0.27 -13.73
C VAL A 58 5.08 -0.11 -13.81
N PHE A 59 5.66 -0.11 -15.00
CA PHE A 59 7.09 -0.37 -15.19
C PHE A 59 7.97 0.63 -14.43
N VAL A 60 7.66 1.94 -14.55
CA VAL A 60 8.40 2.99 -13.85
C VAL A 60 8.28 2.85 -12.33
N LEU A 61 7.08 2.58 -11.81
CA LEU A 61 6.87 2.36 -10.36
C LEU A 61 7.64 1.14 -9.86
N ASN A 62 7.60 0.03 -10.58
CA ASN A 62 8.36 -1.18 -10.24
C ASN A 62 9.87 -0.95 -10.28
N ALA A 63 10.37 -0.22 -11.29
CA ALA A 63 11.78 0.13 -11.39
C ALA A 63 12.24 1.02 -10.22
N ILE A 64 11.42 2.00 -9.83
CA ILE A 64 11.67 2.84 -8.64
C ILE A 64 11.68 1.98 -7.38
N CYS A 65 10.70 1.10 -7.19
CA CYS A 65 10.66 0.21 -6.03
C CYS A 65 11.86 -0.74 -5.98
N PHE A 66 12.31 -1.26 -7.13
CA PHE A 66 13.50 -2.09 -7.21
C PHE A 66 14.75 -1.31 -6.80
N TYR A 67 14.90 -0.08 -7.29
CA TYR A 67 15.99 0.80 -6.85
C TYR A 67 15.94 1.03 -5.33
N LEU A 68 14.76 1.31 -4.77
CA LEU A 68 14.58 1.51 -3.33
C LEU A 68 14.86 0.25 -2.50
N LEU A 69 14.50 -0.94 -3.01
CA LEU A 69 14.87 -2.23 -2.42
C LEU A 69 16.39 -2.32 -2.29
N LEU A 70 17.14 -2.04 -3.36
CA LEU A 70 18.61 -2.05 -3.32
C LEU A 70 19.17 -1.05 -2.29
N GLN A 71 18.55 0.11 -2.13
CA GLN A 71 18.96 1.08 -1.10
C GLN A 71 18.69 0.57 0.32
N ILE A 72 17.54 -0.07 0.55
CA ILE A 72 17.21 -0.66 1.85
C ILE A 72 18.21 -1.76 2.23
N TRP A 73 18.65 -2.57 1.27
CA TRP A 73 19.62 -3.63 1.54
C TRP A 73 20.98 -3.09 2.04
N LYS A 74 21.33 -1.85 1.69
CA LYS A 74 22.56 -1.17 2.15
C LYS A 74 22.47 -0.61 3.57
N ILE A 75 21.28 -0.57 4.19
CA ILE A 75 21.09 -0.05 5.55
C ILE A 75 21.77 -0.98 6.55
N GLU A 76 22.54 -0.41 7.48
CA GLU A 76 23.19 -1.12 8.59
C GLU A 76 22.17 -1.69 9.60
N SER A 77 22.59 -2.61 10.47
CA SER A 77 21.68 -3.28 11.41
C SER A 77 20.98 -2.35 12.40
N ASN A 78 21.59 -1.22 12.78
CA ASN A 78 21.07 -0.28 13.77
C ASN A 78 20.97 1.17 13.22
N PRO A 79 20.10 1.41 12.23
CA PRO A 79 20.03 2.71 11.59
C PRO A 79 19.31 3.73 12.45
N LYS A 80 19.72 4.99 12.32
CA LYS A 80 18.99 6.10 12.92
C LYS A 80 17.74 6.39 12.10
N LEU A 81 16.58 5.97 12.61
CA LEU A 81 15.29 6.21 12.00
C LEU A 81 14.89 7.70 12.03
N LEU A 82 14.25 8.16 10.96
CA LEU A 82 13.84 9.54 10.76
C LEU A 82 12.90 10.01 11.90
N SER A 83 13.01 11.27 12.27
CA SER A 83 12.20 11.91 13.31
C SER A 83 11.77 13.31 12.89
N GLY A 84 10.77 13.85 13.59
CA GLY A 84 10.29 15.23 13.42
C GLY A 84 9.20 15.35 12.35
N LYS A 85 9.10 16.55 11.76
CA LYS A 85 8.00 16.91 10.84
C LYS A 85 7.93 15.99 9.61
N GLN A 86 9.07 15.61 9.05
CA GLN A 86 9.10 14.75 7.87
C GLN A 86 8.53 13.35 8.14
N SER A 87 8.85 12.74 9.30
CA SER A 87 8.27 11.44 9.66
C SER A 87 6.77 11.55 9.93
N LEU A 88 6.32 12.64 10.56
CA LEU A 88 4.88 12.89 10.74
C LEU A 88 4.19 12.98 9.38
N PHE A 89 4.76 13.73 8.43
CA PHE A 89 4.17 13.90 7.12
C PHE A 89 4.08 12.59 6.33
N LEU A 90 5.11 11.74 6.37
CA LEU A 90 5.07 10.40 5.78
C LEU A 90 3.96 9.52 6.39
N TRP A 91 3.79 9.54 7.71
CA TRP A 91 2.70 8.81 8.37
C TRP A 91 1.32 9.36 8.04
N LEU A 92 1.16 10.68 7.95
CA LEU A 92 -0.09 11.29 7.50
C LEU A 92 -0.43 10.87 6.07
N LEU A 93 0.56 10.85 5.17
CA LEU A 93 0.37 10.40 3.80
C LEU A 93 0.07 8.90 3.71
N MET A 94 0.66 8.07 4.57
CA MET A 94 0.29 6.65 4.68
C MET A 94 -1.19 6.49 5.09
N SER A 95 -1.64 7.22 6.10
CA SER A 95 -3.04 7.18 6.52
C SER A 95 -3.98 7.73 5.43
N LEU A 96 -3.54 8.77 4.71
CA LEU A 96 -4.27 9.33 3.58
C LEU A 96 -4.39 8.32 2.42
N SER A 97 -3.39 7.48 2.18
CA SER A 97 -3.45 6.48 1.09
C SER A 97 -4.61 5.50 1.30
N PHE A 98 -4.90 5.12 2.54
CA PHE A 98 -6.06 4.30 2.88
C PHE A 98 -7.38 5.01 2.57
N ILE A 99 -7.49 6.30 2.88
CA ILE A 99 -8.68 7.10 2.57
C ILE A 99 -8.86 7.18 1.04
N CYS A 100 -7.79 7.53 0.32
CA CYS A 100 -7.83 7.66 -1.14
C CYS A 100 -8.17 6.34 -1.84
N THR A 101 -7.58 5.21 -1.45
CA THR A 101 -7.87 3.91 -2.05
C THR A 101 -9.28 3.40 -1.71
N THR A 102 -9.75 3.64 -0.48
CA THR A 102 -11.13 3.30 -0.09
C THR A 102 -12.14 4.15 -0.87
N ALA A 103 -11.83 5.43 -1.12
CA ALA A 103 -12.67 6.34 -1.89
C ALA A 103 -12.92 5.87 -3.33
N VAL A 104 -11.93 5.26 -3.98
CA VAL A 104 -12.06 4.72 -5.35
C VAL A 104 -12.98 3.50 -5.40
N HIS A 105 -12.89 2.61 -4.42
CA HIS A 105 -13.39 1.23 -4.60
C HIS A 105 -14.57 0.85 -3.68
N SER A 106 -14.67 1.37 -2.46
CA SER A 106 -15.77 1.01 -1.54
C SER A 106 -16.98 1.92 -1.66
N PHE A 107 -16.80 3.04 -2.35
CA PHE A 107 -17.84 4.00 -2.67
C PHE A 107 -17.94 4.11 -4.19
N TYR A 108 -17.95 3.00 -4.93
CA TYR A 108 -18.36 3.03 -6.33
C TYR A 108 -19.72 2.35 -6.45
N PRO A 109 -20.77 3.07 -6.89
CA PRO A 109 -20.82 4.52 -7.08
C PRO A 109 -20.76 5.27 -5.73
N PHE A 110 -20.18 6.48 -5.68
CA PHE A 110 -19.92 7.20 -4.42
C PHE A 110 -21.22 7.82 -3.98
N ARG A 111 -21.85 7.15 -3.05
CA ARG A 111 -23.06 7.67 -2.43
C ARG A 111 -22.59 8.48 -1.23
N LEU A 112 -22.67 9.82 -1.34
CA LEU A 112 -22.40 10.74 -0.22
C LEU A 112 -23.21 10.41 1.06
N ASN A 113 -24.24 9.58 0.92
CA ASN A 113 -25.09 9.06 1.99
C ASN A 113 -24.71 7.64 2.46
N THR A 114 -23.44 7.23 2.40
CA THR A 114 -22.94 5.88 2.76
C THR A 114 -23.51 5.28 4.05
N PRO A 115 -23.66 6.03 5.17
CA PRO A 115 -24.20 5.49 6.41
C PRO A 115 -25.65 5.00 6.28
N SER A 116 -26.46 5.65 5.43
CA SER A 116 -27.87 5.30 5.24
C SER A 116 -28.08 4.09 4.33
N ILE A 117 -27.04 3.66 3.62
CA ILE A 117 -27.10 2.62 2.59
C ILE A 117 -26.38 1.36 3.08
N LEU A 118 -25.44 1.50 4.02
CA LEU A 118 -24.76 0.37 4.67
C LEU A 118 -25.69 -0.80 5.05
N PRO A 119 -26.91 -0.58 5.61
CA PRO A 119 -27.81 -1.70 5.93
C PRO A 119 -28.21 -2.54 4.71
N SER A 120 -28.38 -1.91 3.54
CA SER A 120 -28.86 -2.54 2.29
C SER A 120 -27.75 -3.06 1.37
N VAL A 121 -26.49 -2.95 1.79
CA VAL A 121 -25.35 -3.48 1.03
C VAL A 121 -25.05 -4.94 1.40
N ASP A 122 -24.58 -5.70 0.41
CA ASP A 122 -24.00 -7.04 0.54
C ASP A 122 -22.98 -7.15 1.70
N ALA A 123 -22.97 -8.30 2.36
CA ALA A 123 -22.14 -8.62 3.52
C ALA A 123 -20.64 -8.46 3.23
N ILE A 124 -20.21 -8.80 2.01
CA ILE A 124 -18.82 -8.66 1.57
C ILE A 124 -18.39 -7.19 1.61
N MET A 125 -19.25 -6.25 1.17
CA MET A 125 -18.92 -4.82 1.19
C MET A 125 -18.77 -4.27 2.61
N LYS A 126 -19.60 -4.74 3.54
CA LYS A 126 -19.51 -4.37 4.96
C LYS A 126 -18.19 -4.83 5.56
N ILE A 127 -17.77 -6.06 5.25
CA ILE A 127 -16.48 -6.61 5.69
C ILE A 127 -15.33 -5.78 5.13
N ASN A 128 -15.34 -5.47 3.84
CA ASN A 128 -14.28 -4.68 3.21
C ASN A 128 -14.17 -3.27 3.75
N TYR A 129 -15.31 -2.61 3.97
CA TYR A 129 -15.35 -1.29 4.60
C TYR A 129 -14.82 -1.34 6.04
N GLY A 130 -15.23 -2.35 6.81
CA GLY A 130 -14.71 -2.58 8.17
C GLY A 130 -13.21 -2.82 8.18
N VAL A 131 -12.70 -3.62 7.25
CA VAL A 131 -11.26 -3.88 7.07
C VAL A 131 -10.50 -2.61 6.68
N ALA A 132 -11.05 -1.78 5.78
CA ALA A 132 -10.46 -0.51 5.38
C ALA A 132 -10.36 0.48 6.56
N ILE A 133 -11.45 0.63 7.33
CA ILE A 133 -11.45 1.45 8.56
C ILE A 133 -10.43 0.91 9.55
N LEU A 134 -10.44 -0.40 9.81
CA LEU A 134 -9.52 -1.03 10.75
C LEU A 134 -8.07 -0.76 10.34
N ARG A 135 -7.74 -0.90 9.06
CA ARG A 135 -6.39 -0.61 8.52
C ARG A 135 -6.02 0.87 8.69
N PHE A 136 -6.94 1.80 8.44
CA PHE A 136 -6.73 3.22 8.72
C PHE A 136 -6.43 3.47 10.21
N LEU A 137 -7.24 2.91 11.11
CA LEU A 137 -7.04 3.05 12.56
C LEU A 137 -5.71 2.44 13.01
N VAL A 138 -5.35 1.28 12.48
CA VAL A 138 -4.05 0.63 12.74
C VAL A 138 -2.90 1.50 12.22
N SER A 139 -3.01 2.10 11.04
CA SER A 139 -2.00 3.05 10.51
C SER A 139 -1.82 4.25 11.44
N VAL A 140 -2.91 4.84 11.94
CA VAL A 140 -2.86 5.95 12.90
C VAL A 140 -2.24 5.51 14.23
N ALA A 141 -2.59 4.33 14.74
CA ALA A 141 -2.00 3.79 15.96
C ALA A 141 -0.50 3.53 15.81
N LEU A 142 -0.06 2.94 14.70
CA LEU A 142 1.35 2.72 14.38
C LEU A 142 2.12 4.04 14.23
N ALA A 143 1.51 5.06 13.61
CA ALA A 143 2.06 6.41 13.57
C ALA A 143 2.26 6.98 14.97
N GLY A 144 1.27 6.83 15.84
CA GLY A 144 1.34 7.24 17.25
C GLY A 144 2.48 6.55 17.99
N ILE A 145 2.59 5.23 17.84
CA ILE A 145 3.69 4.44 18.43
C ILE A 145 5.03 4.95 17.90
N TYR A 146 5.16 5.15 16.59
CA TYR A 146 6.42 5.61 15.98
C TYR A 146 6.83 7.02 16.45
N ILE A 147 5.87 7.95 16.55
CA ILE A 147 6.15 9.36 16.81
C ILE A 147 6.36 9.62 18.30
N PHE A 148 5.52 9.03 19.17
CA PHE A 148 5.46 9.39 20.59
C PHE A 148 6.18 8.41 21.51
N THR A 149 6.68 7.28 21.00
CA THR A 149 7.36 6.27 21.81
C THR A 149 8.78 5.97 21.32
N LYS A 150 9.52 5.14 22.07
CA LYS A 150 10.82 4.60 21.65
C LYS A 150 10.69 3.39 20.72
N MET A 151 9.46 2.94 20.41
CA MET A 151 9.18 1.71 19.65
C MET A 151 9.07 1.93 18.13
N LYS A 152 10.04 2.64 17.54
CA LYS A 152 10.02 2.96 16.10
C LYS A 152 10.16 1.73 15.19
N SER A 153 11.12 0.86 15.45
CA SER A 153 11.34 -0.34 14.61
C SER A 153 10.16 -1.32 14.67
N PRO A 154 9.56 -1.60 15.85
CA PRO A 154 8.31 -2.35 15.92
C PRO A 154 7.16 -1.72 15.13
N ALA A 155 7.00 -0.38 15.17
CA ALA A 155 5.96 0.30 14.39
C ALA A 155 6.17 0.13 12.87
N MET A 156 7.41 0.13 12.41
CA MET A 156 7.74 -0.14 11.00
C MET A 156 7.46 -1.59 10.60
N ILE A 157 7.77 -2.55 11.46
CA ILE A 157 7.39 -3.94 11.23
C ILE A 157 5.86 -4.07 11.18
N GLY A 158 5.15 -3.41 12.09
CA GLY A 158 3.69 -3.35 12.07
C GLY A 158 3.14 -2.78 10.75
N LEU A 159 3.75 -1.73 10.21
CA LEU A 159 3.39 -1.16 8.91
C LEU A 159 3.57 -2.17 7.78
N MET A 160 4.69 -2.88 7.75
CA MET A 160 4.95 -3.90 6.73
C MET A 160 4.05 -5.12 6.87
N THR A 161 3.80 -5.59 8.09
CA THR A 161 2.84 -6.66 8.37
C THR A 161 1.43 -6.25 7.94
N MET A 162 1.01 -5.03 8.24
CA MET A 162 -0.27 -4.48 7.77
C MET A 162 -0.31 -4.47 6.24
N ALA A 163 0.77 -4.08 5.56
CA ALA A 163 0.85 -4.10 4.10
C ALA A 163 0.71 -5.51 3.51
N LEU A 164 1.19 -6.56 4.18
CA LEU A 164 0.89 -7.94 3.74
C LEU A 164 -0.57 -8.33 4.00
N PHE A 165 -1.15 -7.96 5.13
CA PHE A 165 -2.58 -8.18 5.39
C PHE A 165 -3.50 -7.36 4.49
N ILE A 166 -2.96 -6.33 3.83
CA ILE A 166 -3.67 -5.58 2.81
C ILE A 166 -4.02 -6.45 1.61
N LEU A 167 -3.25 -7.51 1.34
CA LEU A 167 -3.47 -8.49 0.27
C LEU A 167 -4.66 -9.43 0.54
N ILE A 168 -5.33 -9.33 1.70
CA ILE A 168 -6.56 -10.08 1.95
C ILE A 168 -7.58 -9.65 0.89
N PRO A 169 -8.10 -10.60 0.11
CA PRO A 169 -8.71 -10.31 -1.16
C PRO A 169 -10.15 -9.76 -0.98
N ASN A 170 -10.58 -8.88 -1.89
CA ASN A 170 -11.94 -8.29 -1.93
C ASN A 170 -12.67 -8.61 -3.26
N ASP A 171 -13.92 -9.06 -3.18
CA ASP A 171 -14.77 -9.53 -4.29
C ASP A 171 -15.63 -8.45 -4.99
N ASN A 172 -15.59 -7.19 -4.53
CA ASN A 172 -16.64 -6.22 -4.89
C ASN A 172 -16.38 -5.35 -6.13
N CYS A 173 -15.33 -5.62 -6.89
CA CYS A 173 -15.10 -4.92 -8.15
C CYS A 173 -15.09 -5.96 -9.27
N SER A 174 -16.27 -6.25 -9.83
CA SER A 174 -16.43 -7.07 -11.03
C SER A 174 -15.94 -6.29 -12.25
N ASN A 175 -14.63 -6.16 -12.35
CA ASN A 175 -13.95 -5.66 -13.54
C ASN A 175 -13.27 -6.87 -14.20
N PRO A 176 -13.29 -7.03 -15.54
CA PRO A 176 -12.59 -8.10 -16.26
C PRO A 176 -11.19 -8.45 -15.70
N PHE A 177 -10.43 -7.48 -15.21
CA PHE A 177 -9.09 -7.66 -14.62
C PHE A 177 -9.04 -8.45 -13.31
N ASN A 178 -10.18 -8.57 -12.60
CA ASN A 178 -10.26 -9.25 -11.32
C ASN A 178 -10.77 -10.68 -11.43
N TYR A 179 -11.36 -11.06 -12.56
CA TYR A 179 -12.11 -12.30 -12.69
C TYR A 179 -11.25 -13.54 -12.43
N TRP A 180 -10.04 -13.60 -13.00
CA TRP A 180 -9.09 -14.68 -12.72
C TRP A 180 -8.73 -14.81 -11.24
N TRP A 181 -8.57 -13.68 -10.54
CA TRP A 181 -8.24 -13.65 -9.12
C TRP A 181 -9.40 -14.12 -8.25
N ILE A 182 -10.62 -13.71 -8.61
CA ILE A 182 -11.84 -14.14 -7.97
C ILE A 182 -12.05 -15.65 -8.19
N GLU A 183 -11.90 -16.15 -9.41
CA GLU A 183 -12.06 -17.59 -9.70
C GLU A 183 -10.97 -18.47 -9.06
N THR A 184 -9.72 -17.99 -9.05
CA THR A 184 -8.57 -18.81 -8.63
C THR A 184 -8.34 -18.74 -7.13
N ILE A 185 -8.46 -17.54 -6.54
CA ILE A 185 -8.09 -17.25 -5.15
C ILE A 185 -9.32 -16.89 -4.31
N GLY A 186 -10.48 -16.67 -4.94
CA GLY A 186 -11.71 -16.31 -4.25
C GLY A 186 -11.80 -14.83 -3.87
N ALA A 187 -10.91 -13.95 -4.39
CA ALA A 187 -11.12 -12.50 -4.45
C ALA A 187 -9.94 -11.71 -5.08
N SER A 188 -10.07 -10.37 -5.26
CA SER A 188 -9.07 -9.51 -5.90
C SER A 188 -8.09 -8.81 -4.93
N PRO A 189 -6.77 -8.98 -5.11
CA PRO A 189 -5.73 -8.24 -4.38
C PRO A 189 -5.38 -6.86 -5.00
N LEU A 190 -5.83 -6.58 -6.22
CA LEU A 190 -5.42 -5.40 -6.99
C LEU A 190 -5.93 -4.07 -6.42
N MET A 191 -7.01 -4.13 -5.65
CA MET A 191 -7.62 -2.98 -4.96
C MET A 191 -6.64 -2.21 -4.07
N TYR A 192 -5.54 -2.83 -3.67
CA TYR A 192 -4.66 -2.26 -2.67
C TYR A 192 -3.19 -2.13 -3.07
N ALA A 193 -2.84 -2.40 -4.34
CA ALA A 193 -1.50 -2.14 -4.85
C ALA A 193 -1.00 -0.71 -4.55
N PRO A 194 -1.82 0.36 -4.66
CA PRO A 194 -1.40 1.70 -4.26
C PRO A 194 -0.98 1.81 -2.78
N ASN A 195 -1.66 1.11 -1.86
CA ASN A 195 -1.27 1.10 -0.46
C ASN A 195 0.03 0.32 -0.22
N LEU A 196 0.31 -0.72 -1.01
CA LEU A 196 1.60 -1.43 -0.97
C LEU A 196 2.73 -0.51 -1.42
N TYR A 197 2.56 0.20 -2.55
CA TYR A 197 3.52 1.22 -3.00
C TYR A 197 3.74 2.30 -1.94
N ALA A 198 2.66 2.84 -1.36
CA ALA A 198 2.75 3.83 -0.29
C ALA A 198 3.53 3.29 0.92
N ALA A 199 3.25 2.07 1.36
CA ALA A 199 3.96 1.45 2.49
C ALA A 199 5.46 1.27 2.20
N LEU A 200 5.82 0.81 0.99
CA LEU A 200 7.23 0.71 0.58
C LEU A 200 7.90 2.09 0.60
N PHE A 201 7.31 3.11 -0.02
CA PHE A 201 7.88 4.46 -0.06
C PHE A 201 7.99 5.10 1.33
N VAL A 202 6.97 4.94 2.17
CA VAL A 202 6.98 5.42 3.56
C VAL A 202 8.09 4.76 4.34
N THR A 203 8.25 3.43 4.25
CA THR A 203 9.33 2.70 4.93
C THR A 203 10.72 3.20 4.49
N CYS A 204 10.95 3.39 3.20
CA CYS A 204 12.20 3.98 2.70
C CYS A 204 12.44 5.38 3.30
N GLY A 205 11.40 6.21 3.30
CA GLY A 205 11.47 7.57 3.83
C GLY A 205 11.76 7.60 5.33
N LEU A 206 11.17 6.69 6.11
CA LEU A 206 11.42 6.56 7.54
C LEU A 206 12.84 6.06 7.85
N TYR A 207 13.46 5.29 6.95
CA TYR A 207 14.90 5.00 7.00
C TYR A 207 15.79 6.14 6.48
N GLY A 208 15.22 7.26 6.04
CA GLY A 208 15.95 8.42 5.52
C GLY A 208 16.38 8.29 4.06
N ILE A 209 16.01 7.22 3.35
CA ILE A 209 16.32 7.05 1.94
C ILE A 209 15.47 8.03 1.13
N HIS A 210 16.12 9.03 0.55
CA HIS A 210 15.50 10.01 -0.35
C HIS A 210 14.17 10.58 0.18
N SER A 211 14.11 10.88 1.49
CA SER A 211 12.86 11.11 2.24
C SER A 211 11.90 12.12 1.58
N ARG A 212 12.42 13.16 0.91
CA ARG A 212 11.62 14.14 0.17
C ARG A 212 11.03 13.59 -1.13
N ILE A 213 11.82 12.81 -1.88
CA ILE A 213 11.39 12.20 -3.15
C ILE A 213 10.32 11.15 -2.87
N VAL A 214 10.54 10.28 -1.87
CA VAL A 214 9.54 9.27 -1.52
C VAL A 214 8.26 9.89 -0.97
N THR A 215 8.33 11.01 -0.25
CA THR A 215 7.14 11.80 0.11
C THR A 215 6.38 12.26 -1.13
N LEU A 216 7.07 12.80 -2.15
CA LEU A 216 6.45 13.18 -3.41
C LEU A 216 5.78 11.97 -4.09
N LEU A 217 6.46 10.82 -4.12
CA LEU A 217 5.90 9.59 -4.69
C LEU A 217 4.63 9.15 -3.96
N VAL A 218 4.59 9.18 -2.62
CA VAL A 218 3.37 8.85 -1.86
C VAL A 218 2.25 9.86 -2.17
N MET A 219 2.56 11.16 -2.27
CA MET A 219 1.59 12.16 -2.69
C MET A 219 1.04 11.87 -4.10
N CYS A 220 1.89 11.48 -5.05
CA CYS A 220 1.47 11.09 -6.40
C CYS A 220 0.57 9.85 -6.37
N VAL A 221 0.88 8.84 -5.54
CA VAL A 221 0.03 7.65 -5.36
C VAL A 221 -1.35 8.05 -4.82
N CYS A 222 -1.40 8.85 -3.75
CA CYS A 222 -2.66 9.31 -3.17
C CYS A 222 -3.46 10.19 -4.16
N GLY A 223 -2.79 11.12 -4.84
CA GLY A 223 -3.40 12.00 -5.84
C GLY A 223 -3.91 11.23 -7.05
N GLY A 224 -3.16 10.25 -7.54
CA GLY A 224 -3.59 9.36 -8.62
C GLY A 224 -4.83 8.56 -8.24
N CYS A 225 -4.87 7.98 -7.03
CA CYS A 225 -6.07 7.33 -6.52
C CYS A 225 -7.26 8.30 -6.45
N LEU A 226 -7.06 9.51 -5.93
CA LEU A 226 -8.14 10.51 -5.85
C LEU A 226 -8.67 10.89 -7.23
N ILE A 227 -7.79 11.14 -8.20
CA ILE A 227 -8.16 11.48 -9.58
C ILE A 227 -8.93 10.32 -10.23
N LEU A 228 -8.47 9.08 -10.07
CA LEU A 228 -9.20 7.90 -10.54
C LEU A 228 -10.57 7.80 -9.90
N GLY A 229 -10.67 7.99 -8.59
CA GLY A 229 -11.94 7.97 -7.85
C GLY A 229 -12.91 9.03 -8.36
N ILE A 230 -12.45 10.27 -8.57
CA ILE A 230 -13.24 11.36 -9.14
C ILE A 230 -13.64 11.05 -10.59
N GLY A 231 -12.72 10.53 -11.40
CA GLY A 231 -12.97 10.16 -12.80
C GLY A 231 -14.07 9.11 -12.93
N HIS A 232 -14.05 8.09 -12.07
CA HIS A 232 -15.12 7.11 -11.93
C HIS A 232 -16.45 7.77 -11.51
N GLN A 233 -16.44 8.71 -10.56
CA GLN A 233 -17.68 9.42 -10.16
C GLN A 233 -18.30 10.23 -11.26
N LEU A 234 -17.47 10.94 -12.02
CA LEU A 234 -17.92 11.76 -13.13
C LEU A 234 -18.26 10.92 -14.37
N ARG A 235 -18.12 9.59 -14.31
CA ARG A 235 -18.28 8.65 -15.44
C ARG A 235 -17.40 9.02 -16.65
N ILE A 236 -16.28 9.68 -16.38
CA ILE A 236 -15.25 10.00 -17.38
C ILE A 236 -14.38 8.76 -17.61
N ILE A 237 -14.19 7.97 -16.56
CA ILE A 237 -13.49 6.68 -16.56
C ILE A 237 -14.52 5.66 -16.09
N TRP A 238 -14.74 4.58 -16.86
CA TRP A 238 -15.74 3.55 -16.56
C TRP A 238 -15.30 2.66 -15.41
#